data_AF-A0A645GD78-F1
#
_entry.id   AF-A0A645GD78-F1
#
_cell.length_a   1.000
_cell.length_b   1.000
_cell.length_c   1.000
_cell.angle_alpha   90.00
_cell.angle_beta   90.00
_cell.angle_gamma   90.00
#
_symmetry.space_group_name_H-M   'P 1'
#
loop_
_entity.id
_entity.type
_entity.pdbx_description
1 polymer ?
#
loop_
_entity_poly.entity_id
_entity_poly.type
_entity_poly.pdbx_seq_one_letter_code
_entity_poly.pdbx_strand_id
1 'polypeptide(L)' 'MALGFISKEDVAKKLFSELATKYAKRDGGYTRIVRVGARRGDAAEMAIVQLV' A
#
# COMPACT_ATOMS: atom_id res chain seq x y z
N MET A 1 7.43 -11.44 -12.81
CA MET A 1 7.30 -9.97 -12.91
C MET A 1 7.08 -9.26 -11.56
N ALA A 2 6.51 -9.89 -10.51
CA ALA A 2 6.35 -9.25 -9.18
C ALA A 2 7.56 -9.41 -8.23
N LEU A 3 8.24 -10.57 -8.24
CA LEU A 3 9.39 -10.85 -7.37
C LEU A 3 10.64 -9.98 -7.68
N GLY A 4 10.68 -9.30 -8.82
CA GLY A 4 11.75 -8.34 -9.14
C GLY A 4 11.65 -7.02 -8.37
N PHE A 5 10.48 -6.69 -7.83
CA PHE A 5 10.22 -5.46 -7.07
C PHE A 5 9.97 -5.71 -5.59
N ILE A 6 9.59 -6.94 -5.21
CA ILE A 6 9.27 -7.32 -3.83
C ILE A 6 10.43 -8.13 -3.28
N SER A 7 11.16 -7.56 -2.32
CA SER A 7 12.35 -8.19 -1.73
C SER A 7 12.04 -9.32 -0.73
N LYS A 8 10.81 -9.38 -0.22
CA LYS A 8 10.39 -10.37 0.79
C LYS A 8 9.35 -11.33 0.23
N GLU A 9 9.66 -12.61 0.25
CA GLU A 9 8.78 -13.64 -0.32
C GLU A 9 7.43 -13.74 0.43
N ASP A 10 7.43 -13.58 1.75
CA ASP A 10 6.20 -13.62 2.55
C ASP A 10 5.21 -12.51 2.17
N VAL A 11 5.72 -11.35 1.77
CA VAL A 11 4.90 -10.23 1.29
C VAL A 11 4.26 -10.58 -0.05
N ALA A 12 5.02 -11.22 -0.96
CA ALA A 12 4.49 -11.69 -2.23
C ALA A 12 3.40 -12.75 -2.02
N LYS A 13 3.61 -13.70 -1.10
CA LYS A 13 2.60 -14.71 -0.74
C LYS A 13 1.31 -14.06 -0.26
N LYS A 14 1.40 -13.13 0.70
CA LYS A 14 0.23 -12.40 1.25
C LYS A 14 -0.52 -11.59 0.18
N LEU A 15 0.20 -11.02 -0.78
CA LEU A 15 -0.39 -10.25 -1.87
C LEU A 15 -1.28 -11.13 -2.76
N PHE A 16 -0.85 -12.34 -3.08
CA PHE A 16 -1.61 -13.26 -3.93
C PHE A 16 -2.65 -14.11 -3.19
N SER A 17 -2.48 -14.38 -1.90
CA SER A 17 -3.46 -15.16 -1.12
C SER A 17 -4.62 -14.30 -0.61
N GLU A 18 -4.30 -13.23 0.13
CA GLU A 18 -5.28 -12.45 0.88
C GLU A 18 -5.77 -11.25 0.06
N LEU A 19 -4.83 -10.43 -0.44
CA LEU A 19 -5.17 -9.15 -1.08
C LEU A 19 -5.81 -9.34 -2.46
N ALA A 20 -5.32 -10.30 -3.26
CA ALA A 20 -5.90 -10.60 -4.57
C ALA A 20 -7.37 -11.02 -4.46
N THR A 21 -7.70 -11.88 -3.49
CA THR A 21 -9.09 -12.31 -3.22
C THR A 21 -9.94 -11.15 -2.71
N LYS A 22 -9.41 -10.34 -1.78
CA LYS A 22 -10.13 -9.20 -1.19
C LYS A 22 -10.49 -8.13 -2.23
N TYR A 23 -9.64 -7.90 -3.21
CA TYR A 23 -9.82 -6.87 -4.23
C TYR A 23 -10.31 -7.40 -5.58
N ALA A 24 -10.70 -8.67 -5.68
CA ALA A 24 -11.09 -9.31 -6.94
C ALA A 24 -12.25 -8.62 -7.68
N LYS A 25 -13.14 -7.93 -6.95
CA LYS A 25 -14.30 -7.21 -7.52
C LYS A 25 -14.08 -5.72 -7.75
N ARG A 26 -12.86 -5.22 -7.51
CA ARG A 26 -12.53 -3.80 -7.61
C ARG A 26 -11.59 -3.59 -8.80
N ASP A 27 -12.07 -2.88 -9.81
CA ASP A 27 -11.27 -2.44 -10.95
C ASP A 27 -10.58 -1.09 -10.66
N GLY A 28 -9.50 -1.14 -9.88
CA GLY A 28 -8.65 0.03 -9.58
C GLY A 28 -8.95 0.75 -8.25
N GLY A 29 -8.05 1.65 -7.87
CA GLY A 29 -8.16 2.41 -6.62
C GLY A 29 -7.86 1.59 -5.35
N TYR A 30 -6.80 0.78 -5.38
CA TYR A 30 -6.42 -0.09 -4.26
C TYR A 30 -5.73 0.65 -3.11
N THR A 31 -5.30 1.89 -3.33
CA THR A 31 -4.62 2.74 -2.35
C THR A 31 -5.39 4.03 -2.10
N ARG A 32 -5.37 4.49 -0.86
CA ARG A 32 -5.86 5.80 -0.42
C ARG A 32 -4.74 6.56 0.27
N ILE A 33 -4.66 7.86 -0.01
CA ILE A 33 -3.73 8.78 0.65
C ILE A 33 -4.52 9.71 1.57
N VAL A 34 -4.11 9.80 2.84
CA VAL A 34 -4.68 10.72 3.82
C VAL A 34 -3.60 11.70 4.27
N ARG A 35 -3.79 12.99 4.02
CA ARG A 35 -2.85 14.03 4.46
C ARG A 35 -3.03 14.28 5.96
N VAL A 36 -1.93 14.32 6.70
CA VAL A 36 -1.93 14.45 8.17
C VAL A 36 -1.22 15.71 8.67
N GLY A 37 -0.83 16.60 7.76
CA GLY A 37 -0.21 17.88 8.08
C GLY A 37 1.32 17.80 8.14
N ALA A 38 1.94 18.85 8.67
CA ALA A 38 3.40 18.97 8.74
C ALA A 38 3.97 18.15 9.92
N ARG A 39 5.08 17.46 9.70
CA ARG A 39 5.83 16.75 10.73
C ARG A 39 6.46 17.74 11.69
N ARG A 40 6.38 17.44 12.99
CA ARG A 40 6.97 18.28 14.04
C ARG A 40 8.51 18.16 13.99
N GLY A 41 9.19 19.28 13.78
CA GLY A 41 10.65 19.39 13.78
C GLY A 41 11.19 19.94 12.45
N ASP A 42 10.84 19.29 11.34
CA ASP A 42 11.30 19.61 9.99
C ASP A 42 10.21 20.19 9.09
N ALA A 43 8.97 20.32 9.58
CA ALA A 43 7.81 20.84 8.87
C ALA A 43 7.50 20.09 7.54
N ALA A 44 7.99 18.86 7.39
CA ALA A 44 7.76 18.06 6.18
C ALA A 44 6.28 17.69 6.04
N GLU A 45 5.70 17.86 4.84
CA GLU A 45 4.31 17.47 4.59
C GLU A 45 4.17 15.94 4.66
N MET A 46 3.26 15.47 5.51
CA MET A 46 3.06 14.05 5.78
C MET A 46 1.75 13.55 5.18
N ALA A 47 1.79 12.32 4.70
CA ALA A 47 0.60 11.58 4.32
C ALA A 47 0.72 10.10 4.73
N ILE A 48 -0.43 9.51 5.06
CA ILE A 48 -0.57 8.07 5.34
C ILE A 48 -1.14 7.41 4.10
N VAL A 49 -0.45 6.40 3.58
CA VAL A 49 -0.92 5.55 2.48
C VAL A 49 -1.54 4.29 3.07
N GLN A 50 -2.78 3.99 2.67
CA GLN A 50 -3.54 2.84 3.17
C GLN A 50 -4.10 2.02 2.00
N LEU A 51 -4.23 0.70 2.21
CA LEU A 51 -4.95 -0.18 1.30
C LEU A 51 -6.46 -0.16 1.64
N VAL A 52 -7.33 -0.19 0.62
CA VAL A 52 -8.79 0.03 0.77
C VAL A 52 -9.56 -1.28 0.97
#